data_AF-A0A8T9IPD3-F1
#
_entry.id   AF-A0A8T9IPD3-F1
#
_cell.length_a   1.000
_cell.length_b   1.000
_cell.length_c   1.000
_cell.angle_alpha   90.00
_cell.angle_beta   90.00
_cell.angle_gamma   90.00
#
_symmetry.space_group_name_H-M   'P 1'
#
loop_
_entity.id
_entity.type
_entity.pdbx_description
1 polymer ?
#
loop_
_entity_poly.entity_id
_entity_poly.type
_entity_poly.pdbx_seq_one_letter_code
_entity_poly.pdbx_strand_id
1 'polypeptide(L)'
;MSNIDKQALLGADKHANQHRLSRLIIEANSAELRAIAEAVEQYTDQLIAALEAEEKRIAEQREYYEGVIADGSKRIAELERSETQLINERDYAESALNDAYKAVMGQAPEWSNWFSFENAIEEIELACELWRNQTDDVIQFRQRIAELEARAVQLPQRLSPEGYHIDEAYMVDDAEGEYLDRDAVIEAISAAGIKIIEGEVQ
;
A
#
# COMPACT_ATOMS: atom_id res chain seq x y z
N MET A 1 55.84 28.29 -1.68
CA MET A 1 55.33 29.53 -2.30
C MET A 1 54.97 30.47 -1.16
N SER A 2 55.58 31.64 -1.07
CA SER A 2 55.24 32.61 -0.02
C SER A 2 53.76 32.98 -0.16
N ASN A 3 52.99 32.86 0.91
CA ASN A 3 51.59 33.26 0.92
C ASN A 3 51.58 34.79 0.87
N ILE A 4 51.43 35.35 -0.34
CA ILE A 4 51.37 36.80 -0.52
C ILE A 4 50.10 37.26 0.19
N ASP A 5 50.29 38.15 1.18
CA ASP A 5 49.19 38.78 1.89
C ASP A 5 48.48 39.76 0.95
N LYS A 6 47.39 39.31 0.34
CA LYS A 6 46.57 40.12 -0.57
C LYS A 6 45.88 41.28 0.15
N GLN A 7 45.59 41.15 1.44
CA GLN A 7 45.02 42.23 2.24
C GLN A 7 46.03 43.37 2.42
N ALA A 8 47.32 43.06 2.56
CA ALA A 8 48.37 44.08 2.60
C ALA A 8 48.48 44.85 1.26
N LEU A 9 48.25 44.17 0.12
CA LEU A 9 48.27 44.80 -1.22
C LEU A 9 47.08 45.73 -1.50
N LEU A 10 45.97 45.55 -0.78
CA LEU A 10 44.73 46.34 -0.93
C LEU A 10 44.44 47.26 0.26
N GLY A 11 45.24 47.18 1.33
CA GLY A 11 45.05 47.87 2.60
C GLY A 11 45.91 49.12 2.78
N ALA A 12 46.33 49.40 4.01
CA ALA A 12 47.07 50.63 4.35
C ALA A 12 48.43 50.75 3.62
N ASP A 13 49.10 49.63 3.36
CA ASP A 13 50.41 49.60 2.70
C ASP A 13 50.34 50.02 1.23
N LYS A 14 49.21 49.77 0.55
CA LYS A 14 48.91 50.31 -0.78
C LYS A 14 49.02 51.83 -0.79
N HIS A 15 48.27 52.48 0.09
CA HIS A 15 48.21 53.93 0.18
C HIS A 15 49.55 54.54 0.61
N ALA A 16 50.28 53.86 1.49
CA ALA A 16 51.63 54.26 1.90
C ALA A 16 52.64 54.18 0.74
N ASN A 17 52.59 53.11 -0.06
CA ASN A 17 53.49 52.94 -1.20
C ASN A 17 53.15 53.86 -2.37
N GLN A 18 51.86 54.07 -2.67
CA GLN A 18 51.41 55.09 -3.62
C GLN A 18 51.95 56.47 -3.21
N HIS A 19 51.78 56.86 -1.94
CA HIS A 19 52.28 58.14 -1.44
C HIS A 19 53.81 58.30 -1.55
N ARG A 20 54.57 57.22 -1.33
CA ARG A 20 56.03 57.21 -1.51
C ARG A 20 56.44 57.37 -2.96
N LEU A 21 55.73 56.73 -3.89
CA LEU A 21 55.96 56.87 -5.33
C LEU A 21 55.63 58.28 -5.82
N SER A 22 54.48 58.83 -5.43
CA SER A 22 54.12 60.21 -5.80
C SER A 22 55.13 61.23 -5.27
N ARG A 23 55.72 61.00 -4.08
CA ARG A 23 56.81 61.84 -3.55
C ARG A 23 58.09 61.73 -4.38
N LEU A 24 58.48 60.51 -4.77
CA LEU A 24 59.66 60.29 -5.63
C LEU A 24 59.51 60.96 -7.01
N ILE A 25 58.30 60.98 -7.58
CA ILE A 25 57.99 61.67 -8.86
C ILE A 25 58.24 63.18 -8.74
N ILE A 26 57.86 63.78 -7.61
CA ILE A 26 58.05 65.21 -7.33
C ILE A 26 59.54 65.52 -7.11
N GLU A 27 60.25 64.68 -6.35
CA GLU A 27 61.66 64.89 -5.97
C GLU A 27 62.67 64.43 -7.04
N ALA A 28 62.22 63.78 -8.12
CA ALA A 28 63.10 63.29 -9.18
C ALA A 28 63.82 64.43 -9.94
N ASN A 29 65.16 64.37 -9.95
CA ASN A 29 66.03 65.35 -10.61
C ASN A 29 66.32 65.04 -12.10
N SER A 30 65.81 63.92 -12.64
CA SER A 30 65.92 63.54 -14.05
C SER A 30 64.53 63.30 -14.64
N ALA A 31 64.31 63.76 -15.88
CA ALA A 31 63.07 63.52 -16.62
C ALA A 31 62.81 62.02 -16.86
N GLU A 32 63.88 61.22 -17.03
CA GLU A 32 63.79 59.77 -17.23
C GLU A 32 63.32 59.07 -15.96
N LEU A 33 63.86 59.46 -14.80
CA LEU A 33 63.43 58.91 -13.50
C LEU A 33 61.97 59.27 -13.18
N ARG A 34 61.54 60.49 -13.54
CA ARG A 34 60.14 60.90 -13.40
C ARG A 34 59.21 60.06 -14.28
N ALA A 35 59.55 59.88 -15.55
CA ALA A 35 58.77 59.07 -16.49
C ALA A 35 58.67 57.59 -16.05
N ILE A 36 59.77 57.02 -15.53
CA ILE A 36 59.77 55.64 -14.99
C ILE A 36 58.88 55.56 -13.74
N ALA A 37 58.99 56.50 -12.81
CA ALA A 37 58.20 56.50 -11.59
C ALA A 37 56.70 56.69 -11.87
N GLU A 38 56.32 57.56 -12.81
CA GLU A 38 54.95 57.72 -13.30
C GLU A 38 54.42 56.44 -13.96
N ALA A 39 55.22 55.77 -14.79
CA ALA A 39 54.83 54.50 -15.42
C ALA A 39 54.63 53.39 -14.38
N VAL A 40 55.47 53.35 -13.34
CA VAL A 40 55.34 52.40 -12.22
C VAL A 40 54.08 52.69 -11.41
N GLU A 41 53.76 53.95 -11.12
CA GLU A 41 52.54 54.35 -10.42
C GLU A 41 51.30 53.90 -11.21
N GLN A 42 51.23 54.24 -12.50
CA GLN A 42 50.11 53.87 -13.37
C GLN A 42 49.93 52.35 -13.50
N TYR A 43 51.02 51.61 -13.68
CA TYR A 43 50.97 50.15 -13.77
C TYR A 43 50.53 49.52 -12.44
N THR A 44 50.98 50.08 -11.31
CA THR A 44 50.59 49.62 -9.98
C THR A 44 49.09 49.85 -9.74
N ASP A 45 48.54 51.00 -10.12
CA ASP A 45 47.12 51.30 -10.00
C ASP A 45 46.25 50.37 -10.85
N GLN A 46 46.68 50.06 -12.09
CA GLN A 46 45.99 49.11 -12.96
C GLN A 46 45.96 47.70 -12.34
N LEU A 47 47.09 47.23 -11.79
CA LEU A 47 47.16 45.93 -11.14
C LEU A 47 46.26 45.86 -9.89
N ILE A 48 46.21 46.93 -9.10
CA ILE A 48 45.36 46.98 -7.92
C ILE A 48 43.87 46.97 -8.32
N ALA A 49 43.47 47.79 -9.29
CA ALA A 49 42.09 47.83 -9.77
C ALA A 49 41.65 46.45 -10.32
N ALA A 50 42.53 45.77 -11.05
CA ALA A 50 42.28 44.42 -11.54
C ALA A 50 42.15 43.40 -10.39
N LEU A 51 42.98 43.52 -9.35
CA LEU A 51 42.91 42.65 -8.17
C LEU A 51 41.60 42.86 -7.39
N GLU A 52 41.19 44.11 -7.16
CA GLU A 52 39.92 44.44 -6.48
C GLU A 52 38.71 43.90 -7.26
N ALA A 53 38.72 44.05 -8.59
CA ALA A 53 37.66 43.53 -9.45
C ALA A 53 37.59 41.99 -9.40
N GLU A 54 38.74 41.30 -9.38
CA GLU A 54 38.80 39.85 -9.30
C GLU A 54 38.37 39.33 -7.92
N GLU A 55 38.77 40.00 -6.83
CA GLU A 55 38.32 39.64 -5.49
C GLU A 55 36.80 39.80 -5.33
N LYS A 56 36.25 40.88 -5.88
CA LYS A 56 34.80 41.09 -5.92
C LYS A 56 34.10 39.96 -6.68
N ARG A 57 34.61 39.60 -7.87
CA ARG A 57 34.07 38.49 -8.67
C ARG A 57 34.13 37.15 -7.93
N ILE A 58 35.23 36.88 -7.22
CA ILE A 58 35.37 35.68 -6.39
C ILE A 58 34.36 35.67 -5.24
N ALA A 59 34.12 36.82 -4.59
CA ALA A 59 33.15 36.94 -3.51
C ALA A 59 31.71 36.67 -4.01
N GLU A 60 31.29 37.31 -5.10
CA GLU A 60 29.98 37.10 -5.73
C GLU A 60 29.79 35.64 -6.16
N GLN A 61 30.83 35.04 -6.74
CA GLN A 61 30.80 33.64 -7.16
C GLN A 61 30.68 32.68 -5.97
N ARG A 62 31.33 32.99 -4.84
CA ARG A 62 31.20 32.21 -3.60
C ARG A 62 29.79 32.27 -3.06
N GLU A 63 29.21 33.47 -2.97
CA GLU A 63 27.84 33.67 -2.51
C GLU A 63 26.84 32.91 -3.40
N TYR A 64 27.01 32.98 -4.73
CA TYR A 64 26.20 32.21 -5.67
C TYR A 64 26.28 30.70 -5.42
N TYR A 65 27.49 30.14 -5.31
CA TYR A 65 27.66 28.70 -5.08
C TYR A 65 27.14 28.27 -3.71
N GLU A 66 27.32 29.09 -2.68
CA GLU A 66 26.77 28.82 -1.35
C GLU A 66 25.24 28.78 -1.38
N GLY A 67 24.60 29.70 -2.12
CA GLY A 67 23.15 29.69 -2.35
C GLY A 67 22.67 28.44 -3.09
N VAL A 68 23.34 28.05 -4.19
CA VAL A 68 23.01 26.84 -4.96
C VAL A 68 23.18 25.57 -4.10
N ILE A 69 24.25 25.49 -3.31
CA ILE A 69 24.49 24.36 -2.41
C ILE A 69 23.41 24.31 -1.34
N ALA A 70 23.08 25.45 -0.72
CA ALA A 70 22.05 25.51 0.32
C ALA A 70 20.67 25.07 -0.20
N ASP A 71 20.27 25.54 -1.38
CA ASP A 71 19.01 25.13 -2.01
C ASP A 71 19.02 23.64 -2.38
N GLY A 72 20.12 23.16 -2.98
CA GLY A 72 20.30 21.75 -3.31
C GLY A 72 20.25 20.84 -2.07
N SER A 73 20.93 21.22 -0.99
CA SER A 73 20.89 20.51 0.29
C SER A 73 19.49 20.48 0.89
N LYS A 74 18.73 21.58 0.79
CA LYS A 74 17.33 21.62 1.24
C LYS A 74 16.46 20.65 0.44
N ARG A 75 16.63 20.62 -0.89
CA ARG A 75 15.87 19.71 -1.77
C ARG A 75 16.21 18.25 -1.51
N ILE A 76 17.48 17.91 -1.28
CA ILE A 76 17.90 16.56 -0.90
C ILE A 76 17.23 16.14 0.42
N ALA A 77 17.29 16.98 1.46
CA ALA A 77 16.68 16.66 2.76
C ALA A 77 15.14 16.50 2.68
N GLU A 78 14.48 17.25 1.81
CA GLU A 78 13.05 17.06 1.53
C GLU A 78 12.78 15.72 0.86
N LEU A 79 13.57 15.37 -0.17
CA LEU A 79 13.45 14.10 -0.87
C LEU A 79 13.70 12.91 0.07
N GLU A 80 14.76 12.95 0.87
CA GLU A 80 15.07 11.91 1.87
C GLU A 80 13.92 11.72 2.87
N ARG A 81 13.30 12.82 3.32
CA ARG A 81 12.12 12.74 4.20
C ARG A 81 10.93 12.09 3.48
N SER A 82 10.65 12.49 2.24
CA SER A 82 9.55 11.93 1.46
C SER A 82 9.75 10.45 1.13
N GLU A 83 10.99 10.03 0.84
CA GLU A 83 11.33 8.63 0.58
C GLU A 83 11.17 7.79 1.85
N THR A 84 11.64 8.30 2.99
CA THR A 84 11.44 7.63 4.29
C THR A 84 9.96 7.47 4.59
N GLN A 85 9.14 8.48 4.29
CA GLN A 85 7.69 8.40 4.47
C GLN A 85 7.08 7.31 3.56
N LEU A 86 7.43 7.28 2.28
CA LEU A 86 6.92 6.27 1.34
C LEU A 86 7.31 4.84 1.73
N ILE A 87 8.51 4.65 2.28
CA ILE A 87 8.94 3.34 2.81
C ILE A 87 8.05 2.94 3.99
N ASN A 88 7.81 3.84 4.95
CA ASN A 88 6.94 3.55 6.10
C ASN A 88 5.50 3.26 5.68
N GLU A 89 4.97 4.00 4.71
CA GLU A 89 3.62 3.79 4.16
C GLU A 89 3.52 2.44 3.44
N ARG A 90 4.54 2.07 2.66
CA ARG A 90 4.63 0.76 2.01
C ARG A 90 4.68 -0.37 3.04
N ASP A 91 5.56 -0.27 4.03
CA ASP A 91 5.72 -1.31 5.05
C ASP A 91 4.43 -1.49 5.89
N TYR A 92 3.73 -0.38 6.16
CA TYR A 92 2.41 -0.43 6.79
C TYR A 92 1.36 -1.12 5.90
N ALA A 93 1.32 -0.79 4.62
CA ALA A 93 0.41 -1.43 3.66
C ALA A 93 0.71 -2.93 3.51
N GLU A 94 1.98 -3.32 3.44
CA GLU A 94 2.42 -4.71 3.40
C GLU A 94 1.99 -5.47 4.67
N SER A 95 2.17 -4.88 5.85
CA SER A 95 1.69 -5.47 7.10
C SER A 95 0.17 -5.64 7.11
N ALA A 96 -0.58 -4.62 6.69
CA ALA A 96 -2.04 -4.69 6.63
C ALA A 96 -2.52 -5.78 5.67
N LEU A 97 -1.87 -5.92 4.51
CA LEU A 97 -2.18 -6.98 3.55
C LEU A 97 -1.80 -8.37 4.08
N ASN A 98 -0.65 -8.52 4.73
CA ASN A 98 -0.26 -9.77 5.39
C ASN A 98 -1.29 -10.20 6.45
N ASP A 99 -1.77 -9.26 7.26
CA ASP A 99 -2.78 -9.53 8.28
C ASP A 99 -4.12 -9.93 7.65
N ALA A 100 -4.55 -9.24 6.59
CA ALA A 100 -5.76 -9.57 5.85
C ALA A 100 -5.67 -10.96 5.19
N TYR A 101 -4.54 -11.25 4.53
CA TYR A 101 -4.28 -12.54 3.91
C TYR A 101 -4.29 -13.66 4.95
N LYS A 102 -3.62 -13.46 6.09
CA LYS A 102 -3.61 -14.43 7.18
C LYS A 102 -4.99 -14.64 7.80
N ALA A 103 -5.82 -13.60 7.90
CA ALA A 103 -7.18 -13.72 8.41
C ALA A 103 -8.07 -14.58 7.50
N VAL A 104 -7.88 -14.50 6.18
CA VAL A 104 -8.67 -15.27 5.19
C VAL A 104 -8.05 -16.65 4.95
N MET A 105 -6.76 -16.74 4.68
CA MET A 105 -6.13 -18.00 4.28
C MET A 105 -5.63 -18.84 5.48
N GLY A 106 -5.63 -18.26 6.70
CA GLY A 106 -5.15 -18.91 7.93
C GLY A 106 -3.62 -18.95 8.07
N GLN A 107 -2.89 -18.55 7.04
CA GLN A 107 -1.42 -18.49 7.01
C GLN A 107 -0.95 -17.17 6.40
N ALA A 108 0.25 -16.73 6.76
CA ALA A 108 0.85 -15.56 6.12
C ALA A 108 1.22 -15.88 4.65
N PRO A 109 1.19 -14.89 3.75
CA PRO A 109 1.62 -15.11 2.37
C PRO A 109 3.14 -15.32 2.31
N GLU A 110 3.58 -16.19 1.41
CA GLU A 110 5.00 -16.38 1.12
C GLU A 110 5.38 -15.53 -0.09
N TRP A 111 5.88 -14.32 0.17
CA TRP A 111 6.34 -13.42 -0.87
C TRP A 111 7.47 -14.07 -1.68
N SER A 112 7.32 -14.08 -3.00
CA SER A 112 8.33 -14.59 -3.91
C SER A 112 8.33 -13.80 -5.21
N ASN A 113 9.36 -13.96 -6.03
CA ASN A 113 9.41 -13.30 -7.34
C ASN A 113 8.26 -13.73 -8.28
N TRP A 114 7.55 -14.82 -7.97
CA TRP A 114 6.40 -15.31 -8.74
C TRP A 114 5.06 -15.10 -8.00
N PHE A 115 5.09 -14.52 -6.79
CA PHE A 115 3.93 -14.27 -5.96
C PHE A 115 3.90 -12.81 -5.50
N SER A 116 3.11 -12.00 -6.19
CA SER A 116 2.97 -10.57 -5.97
C SER A 116 1.75 -10.23 -5.10
N PHE A 117 1.61 -8.94 -4.74
CA PHE A 117 0.43 -8.43 -4.02
C PHE A 117 -0.88 -8.70 -4.78
N GLU A 118 -0.86 -8.63 -6.11
CA GLU A 118 -2.02 -8.91 -6.96
C GLU A 118 -2.48 -10.37 -6.80
N ASN A 119 -1.55 -11.32 -6.90
CA ASN A 119 -1.84 -12.74 -6.69
C ASN A 119 -2.43 -13.00 -5.30
N ALA A 120 -1.89 -12.34 -4.26
CA ALA A 120 -2.39 -12.47 -2.90
C ALA A 120 -3.84 -11.98 -2.74
N ILE A 121 -4.18 -10.87 -3.42
CA ILE A 121 -5.53 -10.31 -3.41
C ILE A 121 -6.50 -11.23 -4.19
N GLU A 122 -6.08 -11.74 -5.36
CA GLU A 122 -6.88 -12.67 -6.14
C GLU A 122 -7.21 -13.96 -5.36
N GLU A 123 -6.23 -14.50 -4.62
CA GLU A 123 -6.46 -15.68 -3.76
C GLU A 123 -7.44 -15.38 -2.62
N ILE A 124 -7.32 -14.22 -1.97
CA ILE A 124 -8.27 -13.78 -0.93
C ILE A 124 -9.68 -13.68 -1.50
N GLU A 125 -9.83 -13.06 -2.68
CA GLU A 125 -11.12 -12.87 -3.34
C GLU A 125 -11.77 -14.22 -3.65
N LEU A 126 -11.01 -15.13 -4.27
CA LEU A 126 -11.47 -16.48 -4.57
C LEU A 126 -11.91 -17.24 -3.32
N ALA A 127 -11.11 -17.20 -2.24
CA ALA A 127 -11.45 -17.86 -0.99
C ALA A 127 -12.76 -17.31 -0.40
N CYS A 128 -12.94 -15.99 -0.44
CA CYS A 128 -14.13 -15.32 0.04
C CYS A 128 -15.38 -15.67 -0.79
N GLU A 129 -15.26 -15.79 -2.11
CA GLU A 129 -16.34 -16.25 -2.99
C GLU A 129 -16.74 -17.70 -2.69
N LEU A 130 -15.77 -18.59 -2.55
CA LEU A 130 -16.01 -20.00 -2.24
C LEU A 130 -16.77 -20.16 -0.92
N TRP A 131 -16.36 -19.45 0.12
CA TRP A 131 -17.03 -19.50 1.42
C TRP A 131 -18.44 -18.92 1.39
N ARG A 132 -18.66 -17.85 0.60
CA ARG A 132 -19.99 -17.28 0.40
C ARG A 132 -20.93 -18.29 -0.23
N ASN A 133 -20.47 -18.95 -1.30
CA ASN A 133 -21.25 -19.98 -2.00
C ASN A 133 -21.55 -21.18 -1.08
N GLN A 134 -20.56 -21.64 -0.31
CA GLN A 134 -20.79 -22.71 0.68
C GLN A 134 -21.81 -22.32 1.74
N THR A 135 -21.82 -21.05 2.17
CA THR A 135 -22.79 -20.54 3.13
C THR A 135 -24.20 -20.52 2.54
N ASP A 136 -24.33 -20.10 1.28
CA ASP A 136 -25.61 -20.12 0.56
C ASP A 136 -26.16 -21.54 0.39
N ASP A 137 -25.30 -22.51 0.05
CA ASP A 137 -25.67 -23.92 -0.02
C ASP A 137 -26.21 -24.43 1.32
N VAL A 138 -25.54 -24.10 2.43
CA VAL A 138 -26.00 -24.48 3.78
C VAL A 138 -27.36 -23.86 4.10
N ILE A 139 -27.60 -22.62 3.70
CA ILE A 139 -28.90 -21.96 3.89
C ILE A 139 -29.98 -22.68 3.08
N GLN A 140 -29.71 -23.00 1.81
CA GLN A 140 -30.64 -23.74 0.95
C GLN A 140 -30.94 -25.14 1.50
N PHE A 141 -29.93 -25.87 1.98
CA PHE A 141 -30.12 -27.17 2.61
C PHE A 141 -30.97 -27.07 3.88
N ARG A 142 -30.74 -26.08 4.74
CA ARG A 142 -31.56 -25.86 5.94
C ARG A 142 -33.02 -25.58 5.58
N GLN A 143 -33.28 -24.78 4.56
CA GLN A 143 -34.64 -24.52 4.07
C GLN A 143 -35.29 -25.80 3.53
N ARG A 144 -34.56 -26.60 2.75
CA ARG A 144 -35.07 -27.86 2.21
C ARG A 144 -35.36 -28.88 3.30
N ILE A 145 -34.51 -28.98 4.31
CA ILE A 145 -34.74 -29.85 5.47
C ILE A 145 -36.00 -29.40 6.21
N ALA A 146 -36.16 -28.10 6.50
CA ALA A 146 -37.35 -27.59 7.16
C ALA A 146 -38.63 -27.84 6.34
N GLU A 147 -38.57 -27.71 5.00
CA GLU A 147 -39.67 -28.05 4.11
C GLU A 147 -40.02 -29.54 4.20
N LEU A 148 -39.02 -30.43 4.19
CA LEU A 148 -39.20 -31.87 4.29
C LEU A 148 -39.74 -32.29 5.67
N GLU A 149 -39.25 -31.69 6.75
CA GLU A 149 -39.72 -31.94 8.12
C GLU A 149 -41.16 -31.45 8.35
N ALA A 150 -41.59 -30.40 7.63
CA ALA A 150 -42.96 -29.91 7.68
C ALA A 150 -43.95 -30.75 6.85
N ARG A 151 -43.48 -31.65 5.98
CA ARG A 151 -44.37 -32.51 5.19
C ARG A 151 -45.06 -33.54 6.09
N ALA A 152 -46.39 -33.52 6.08
CA ALA A 152 -47.23 -34.53 6.70
C ALA A 152 -47.78 -35.48 5.63
N VAL A 153 -47.75 -36.79 5.91
CA VAL A 153 -48.42 -37.79 5.07
C VAL A 153 -49.88 -37.88 5.52
N GLN A 154 -50.81 -37.69 4.60
CA GLN A 154 -52.22 -37.96 4.86
C GLN A 154 -52.46 -39.46 4.73
N LEU A 155 -52.91 -40.08 5.83
CA LEU A 155 -53.27 -41.50 5.85
C LEU A 155 -54.65 -41.72 5.23
N PRO A 156 -54.92 -42.89 4.63
CA PRO A 156 -56.24 -43.24 4.10
C PRO A 156 -57.29 -43.35 5.21
N GLN A 157 -58.56 -43.46 4.82
CA GLN A 157 -59.68 -43.63 5.75
C GLN A 157 -59.48 -44.86 6.64
N ARG A 158 -59.81 -44.72 7.93
CA ARG A 158 -59.73 -45.80 8.92
C ARG A 158 -60.86 -46.81 8.70
N LEU A 159 -60.61 -48.06 9.02
CA LEU A 159 -61.50 -49.20 8.79
C LEU A 159 -61.80 -49.92 10.10
N SER A 160 -63.04 -50.38 10.26
CA SER A 160 -63.50 -51.20 11.38
C SER A 160 -64.11 -52.51 10.87
N PRO A 161 -63.90 -53.65 11.55
CA PRO A 161 -64.53 -54.91 11.17
C PRO A 161 -66.01 -54.90 11.56
N GLU A 162 -66.89 -55.02 10.56
CA GLU A 162 -68.34 -55.09 10.76
C GLU A 162 -68.88 -56.43 10.25
N GLY A 163 -69.72 -57.11 11.04
CA GLY A 163 -70.27 -58.41 10.70
C GLY A 163 -70.97 -59.09 11.89
N TYR A 164 -72.12 -59.73 11.62
CA TYR A 164 -72.92 -60.40 12.66
C TYR A 164 -72.52 -61.88 12.87
N HIS A 165 -71.70 -62.45 11.98
CA HIS A 165 -71.26 -63.84 12.03
C HIS A 165 -69.74 -63.95 11.81
N ILE A 166 -69.14 -64.98 12.41
CA ILE A 166 -67.70 -65.29 12.36
C ILE A 166 -67.13 -65.39 10.94
N ASP A 167 -67.97 -65.65 9.93
CA ASP A 167 -67.57 -65.90 8.55
C ASP A 167 -67.89 -64.73 7.60
N GLU A 168 -68.49 -63.64 8.10
CA GLU A 168 -68.99 -62.51 7.29
C GLU A 168 -68.45 -61.14 7.73
N ALA A 169 -67.33 -61.10 8.47
CA ALA A 169 -66.71 -59.84 8.84
C ALA A 169 -66.08 -59.16 7.60
N TYR A 170 -66.55 -57.97 7.25
CA TYR A 170 -65.96 -57.12 6.21
C TYR A 170 -65.46 -55.80 6.82
N MET A 171 -64.48 -55.20 6.17
CA MET A 171 -63.93 -53.92 6.60
C MET A 171 -64.79 -52.79 6.03
N VAL A 172 -65.26 -51.89 6.89
CA VAL A 172 -66.02 -50.69 6.51
C VAL A 172 -65.31 -49.43 6.94
N ASP A 173 -65.56 -48.35 6.21
CA ASP A 173 -65.06 -47.01 6.55
C ASP A 173 -65.63 -46.56 7.90
N ASP A 174 -64.73 -46.28 8.84
CA ASP A 174 -65.06 -45.76 10.17
C ASP A 174 -63.97 -44.77 10.60
N ALA A 175 -64.37 -43.54 10.92
CA ALA A 175 -63.45 -42.51 11.38
C ALA A 175 -62.69 -42.89 12.67
N GLU A 176 -63.27 -43.77 13.49
CA GLU A 176 -62.63 -44.29 14.72
C GLU A 176 -62.04 -45.70 14.54
N GLY A 177 -62.16 -46.31 13.36
CA GLY A 177 -61.77 -47.70 13.10
C GLY A 177 -60.29 -48.00 13.37
N GLU A 178 -59.94 -49.19 13.84
CA GLU A 178 -58.56 -49.49 14.28
C GLU A 178 -57.60 -49.86 13.13
N TYR A 179 -58.12 -50.09 11.92
CA TYR A 179 -57.35 -50.65 10.81
C TYR A 179 -57.16 -49.64 9.67
N LEU A 180 -56.12 -49.85 8.88
CA LEU A 180 -55.86 -49.14 7.62
C LEU A 180 -55.58 -50.18 6.54
N ASP A 181 -56.03 -49.91 5.32
CA ASP A 181 -55.65 -50.73 4.17
C ASP A 181 -54.15 -50.59 3.88
N ARG A 182 -53.46 -51.72 3.81
CA ARG A 182 -52.00 -51.75 3.67
C ARG A 182 -51.55 -51.12 2.36
N ASP A 183 -52.20 -51.46 1.25
CA ASP A 183 -51.80 -51.01 -0.08
C ASP A 183 -52.08 -49.52 -0.22
N ALA A 184 -53.19 -49.03 0.33
CA ALA A 184 -53.51 -47.60 0.39
C ALA A 184 -52.52 -46.80 1.25
N VAL A 185 -52.03 -47.37 2.37
CA VAL A 185 -50.97 -46.74 3.18
C VAL A 185 -49.64 -46.70 2.43
N ILE A 186 -49.29 -47.80 1.75
CA ILE A 186 -48.08 -47.87 0.91
C ILE A 186 -48.16 -46.82 -0.21
N GLU A 187 -49.31 -46.67 -0.85
CA GLU A 187 -49.54 -45.68 -1.89
C GLU A 187 -49.42 -44.26 -1.34
N ALA A 188 -50.04 -43.95 -0.19
CA ALA A 188 -49.98 -42.62 0.44
C ALA A 188 -48.54 -42.21 0.82
N ILE A 189 -47.76 -43.14 1.41
CA ILE A 189 -46.36 -42.89 1.79
C ILE A 189 -45.47 -42.77 0.53
N SER A 190 -45.71 -43.60 -0.48
CA SER A 190 -44.97 -43.54 -1.74
C SER A 190 -45.28 -42.26 -2.53
N ALA A 191 -46.54 -41.81 -2.53
CA ALA A 191 -46.96 -40.54 -3.12
C ALA A 191 -46.32 -39.33 -2.42
N ALA A 192 -46.00 -39.44 -1.13
CA ALA A 192 -45.20 -38.46 -0.40
C ALA A 192 -43.70 -38.50 -0.74
N GLY A 193 -43.26 -39.43 -1.60
CA GLY A 193 -41.88 -39.59 -2.06
C GLY A 193 -40.99 -40.36 -1.08
N ILE A 194 -41.58 -41.07 -0.11
CA ILE A 194 -40.86 -41.86 0.88
C ILE A 194 -40.78 -43.30 0.39
N LYS A 195 -39.56 -43.82 0.26
CA LYS A 195 -39.34 -45.21 -0.13
C LYS A 195 -39.61 -46.14 1.06
N ILE A 196 -40.47 -47.12 0.86
CA ILE A 196 -40.78 -48.16 1.85
C ILE A 196 -39.85 -49.35 1.61
N ILE A 197 -39.32 -49.92 2.70
CA ILE A 197 -38.55 -51.18 2.67
C ILE A 197 -39.34 -52.17 3.51
N GLU A 198 -39.88 -53.21 2.88
CA GLU A 198 -40.50 -54.31 3.60
C GLU A 198 -39.39 -55.24 4.08
N GLY A 199 -39.41 -55.58 5.38
CA GLY A 199 -38.43 -56.54 5.92
C GLY A 199 -38.63 -57.90 5.28
N GLU A 200 -37.57 -58.47 4.69
CA GLU A 200 -37.54 -59.91 4.42
C GLU A 200 -37.63 -60.63 5.77
N VAL A 201 -38.71 -61.38 5.96
CA VAL A 201 -38.82 -62.34 7.07
C VAL A 201 -37.73 -63.39 6.85
N GLN A 202 -36.71 -63.42 7.73
CA GLN A 202 -35.81 -64.57 7.87
C GLN A 202 -36.54 -65.75 8.50
#